data_AF-A0A2P8MIE5-F1
#
_entry.id   AF-A0A2P8MIE5-F1
#
_cell.length_a   1.000
_cell.length_b   1.000
_cell.length_c   1.000
_cell.angle_alpha   90.00
_cell.angle_beta   90.00
_cell.angle_gamma   90.00
#
_symmetry.space_group_name_H-M   'P 1'
#
loop_
_entity.id
_entity.type
_entity.pdbx_description
1 polymer ?
#
loop_
_entity_poly.entity_id
_entity_poly.type
_entity_poly.pdbx_seq_one_letter_code
_entity_poly.pdbx_strand_id
1 'polypeptide(L)'
;MNIITITINGMEYNLKGEEKEEYLRTIGNYVDKKIKNILENNERLSTSDASILTAINVTDDMFKLGSENEKLADSIELMEKKIASFEEVERKLKSEIENANIRNEELLKKIEELKNNNSSDEISVLKSQINNLINENLQVKEESKRHLQNEDKYKKENKELRFNIHTLKYKIIDLENKFLENQIHLAKAKKEVVEVLNNNTKTKHKK
;
A
#
# COMPACT_ATOMS: atom_id res chain seq x y z
N MET A 1 30.01 -32.10 -67.89
CA MET A 1 30.01 -33.56 -68.04
C MET A 1 31.45 -34.03 -68.10
N ASN A 2 31.89 -34.71 -67.05
CA ASN A 2 33.27 -35.13 -66.85
C ASN A 2 33.38 -36.63 -67.13
N ILE A 3 34.48 -37.05 -67.74
CA ILE A 3 34.80 -38.46 -67.97
C ILE A 3 36.11 -38.73 -67.25
N ILE A 4 36.09 -39.70 -66.36
CA ILE A 4 37.27 -40.10 -65.59
C ILE A 4 37.47 -41.60 -65.72
N THR A 5 38.73 -42.03 -65.73
CA THR A 5 39.08 -43.45 -65.68
C THR A 5 39.28 -43.84 -64.23
N ILE A 6 38.54 -44.85 -63.77
CA ILE A 6 38.63 -45.42 -62.42
C ILE A 6 39.02 -46.89 -62.51
N THR A 7 39.72 -47.39 -61.50
CA THR A 7 40.10 -48.80 -61.41
C THR A 7 39.30 -49.46 -60.29
N ILE A 8 38.54 -50.51 -60.62
CA ILE A 8 37.74 -51.29 -59.68
C ILE A 8 38.16 -52.75 -59.78
N ASN A 9 38.64 -53.33 -58.68
CA ASN A 9 39.14 -54.69 -58.59
C ASN A 9 40.12 -55.06 -59.72
N GLY A 10 41.02 -54.13 -60.07
CA GLY A 10 42.04 -54.30 -61.11
C GLY A 10 41.55 -54.11 -62.56
N MET A 11 40.27 -53.80 -62.78
CA MET A 11 39.72 -53.46 -64.10
C MET A 11 39.49 -51.96 -64.23
N GLU A 12 39.83 -51.40 -65.40
CA GLU A 12 39.63 -49.97 -65.69
C GLU A 12 38.25 -49.71 -66.32
N TYR A 13 37.56 -48.69 -65.81
CA TYR A 13 36.26 -48.24 -66.27
C TYR A 13 36.26 -46.74 -66.54
N ASN A 14 35.62 -46.32 -67.62
CA ASN A 14 35.38 -44.91 -67.91
C ASN A 14 34.04 -44.48 -67.30
N LEU A 15 34.09 -43.77 -66.19
CA LEU A 15 32.92 -43.22 -65.50
C LEU A 15 32.59 -41.84 -66.05
N LYS A 16 31.33 -41.65 -66.45
CA LYS A 16 30.80 -40.39 -66.96
C LYS A 16 29.79 -39.83 -65.97
N GLY A 17 29.98 -38.57 -65.55
CA GLY A 17 29.08 -37.91 -64.61
C GLY A 17 29.04 -36.39 -64.80
N GLU A 18 28.04 -35.73 -64.21
CA GLU A 18 27.94 -34.27 -64.19
C GLU A 18 28.73 -33.65 -63.03
N GLU A 19 29.03 -34.47 -62.02
CA GLU A 19 29.76 -34.10 -60.81
C GLU A 19 31.26 -33.84 -61.06
N LYS A 20 31.90 -33.21 -60.07
CA LYS A 20 33.34 -32.94 -60.07
C LYS A 20 34.16 -34.24 -60.13
N GLU A 21 35.28 -34.20 -60.83
CA GLU A 21 36.19 -35.36 -60.96
C GLU A 21 36.60 -35.96 -59.61
N GLU A 22 36.86 -35.13 -58.60
CA GLU A 22 37.21 -35.59 -57.24
C GLU A 22 36.10 -36.45 -56.60
N TYR A 23 34.84 -36.05 -56.77
CA TYR A 23 33.69 -36.80 -56.27
C TYR A 23 33.54 -38.13 -57.02
N LEU A 24 33.62 -38.11 -58.35
CA LEU A 24 33.54 -39.31 -59.18
C LEU A 24 34.68 -40.31 -58.86
N ARG A 25 35.89 -39.81 -58.60
CA ARG A 25 37.05 -40.62 -58.18
C ARG A 25 36.83 -41.20 -56.78
N THR A 26 36.20 -40.45 -55.88
CA THR A 26 35.83 -40.90 -54.53
C THR A 26 34.81 -42.04 -54.58
N ILE A 27 33.78 -41.94 -55.45
CA ILE A 27 32.83 -43.04 -55.69
C ILE A 27 33.55 -44.30 -56.17
N GLY A 28 34.41 -44.17 -57.19
CA GLY A 28 35.17 -45.30 -57.71
C GLY A 28 36.01 -45.99 -56.63
N ASN A 29 36.74 -45.21 -55.83
CA ASN A 29 37.53 -45.71 -54.71
C ASN A 29 36.67 -46.37 -53.62
N TYR A 30 35.48 -45.86 -53.37
CA TYR A 30 34.55 -46.43 -52.38
C TYR A 30 34.03 -47.81 -52.81
N VAL A 31 33.60 -47.92 -54.07
CA VAL A 31 33.13 -49.18 -54.65
C VAL A 31 34.25 -50.22 -54.70
N ASP A 32 35.46 -49.83 -55.14
CA ASP A 32 36.65 -50.69 -55.13
C ASP A 32 36.95 -51.24 -53.73
N LYS A 33 36.93 -50.39 -52.70
CA LYS A 33 37.11 -50.80 -51.30
C LYS A 33 36.04 -51.77 -50.81
N LYS A 34 34.75 -51.55 -51.14
CA LYS A 34 33.67 -52.47 -50.75
C LYS A 34 33.83 -53.84 -51.41
N ILE A 35 34.16 -53.87 -52.70
CA ILE A 35 34.37 -55.13 -53.43
C ILE A 35 35.57 -55.90 -52.85
N LYS A 36 36.70 -55.22 -52.63
CA LYS A 36 37.89 -55.83 -52.01
C LYS A 36 37.58 -56.39 -50.62
N ASN A 37 36.87 -55.64 -49.78
CA ASN A 37 36.48 -56.10 -48.45
C ASN A 37 35.61 -57.37 -48.49
N ILE A 38 34.67 -57.47 -49.44
CA ILE A 38 33.83 -58.67 -49.60
C ILE A 38 34.67 -59.87 -50.05
N LEU A 39 35.59 -59.67 -51.00
CA LEU A 39 36.47 -60.72 -51.51
C LEU A 39 37.48 -61.19 -50.44
N GLU A 40 38.03 -60.26 -49.64
CA GLU A 40 38.91 -60.56 -48.50
C GLU A 40 38.21 -61.39 -47.42
N ASN A 41 36.91 -61.15 -47.20
CA ASN A 41 36.11 -61.89 -46.22
C ASN A 41 35.62 -63.26 -46.74
N ASN A 42 35.61 -63.49 -48.05
CA ASN A 42 35.20 -64.77 -48.63
C ASN A 42 35.88 -65.03 -49.99
N GLU A 43 37.08 -65.62 -49.95
CA GLU A 43 37.91 -65.89 -51.13
C GLU A 43 37.29 -66.88 -52.13
N ARG A 44 36.24 -67.63 -51.74
CA ARG A 44 35.52 -68.56 -52.65
C ARG A 44 34.45 -67.86 -53.49
N LEU A 45 34.15 -66.60 -53.20
CA LEU A 45 33.13 -65.84 -53.90
C LEU A 45 33.66 -65.33 -55.24
N SER A 46 32.84 -65.45 -56.30
CA SER A 46 33.22 -64.91 -57.59
C SER A 46 33.21 -63.37 -57.58
N THR A 47 34.01 -62.75 -58.44
CA THR A 47 34.03 -61.29 -58.60
C THR A 47 32.66 -60.72 -59.00
N SER A 48 31.89 -61.50 -59.77
CA SER A 48 30.52 -61.14 -60.17
C SER A 48 29.59 -61.10 -58.97
N ASP A 49 29.62 -62.15 -58.13
CA ASP A 49 28.77 -62.22 -56.94
C ASP A 49 29.18 -61.17 -55.90
N ALA A 50 30.48 -60.89 -55.74
CA ALA A 50 30.98 -59.81 -54.89
C ALA A 50 30.52 -58.41 -55.36
N SER A 51 30.45 -58.20 -56.67
CA SER A 51 29.93 -56.97 -57.28
C SER A 51 28.43 -56.82 -57.04
N ILE A 52 27.66 -57.90 -57.21
CA ILE A 52 26.21 -57.92 -56.91
C ILE A 52 25.97 -57.64 -55.42
N LEU A 53 26.73 -58.27 -54.53
CA LEU A 53 26.60 -58.05 -53.09
C LEU A 53 26.97 -56.62 -52.68
N THR A 54 27.98 -56.02 -53.32
CA THR A 54 28.31 -54.61 -53.15
C THR A 54 27.15 -53.72 -53.60
N ALA A 55 26.55 -53.99 -54.76
CA ALA A 55 25.41 -53.23 -55.26
C ALA A 55 24.22 -53.32 -54.30
N ILE A 56 23.90 -54.52 -53.78
CA ILE A 56 22.85 -54.72 -52.78
C ILE A 56 23.13 -53.91 -51.51
N ASN A 57 24.35 -54.02 -50.97
CA ASN A 57 24.72 -53.32 -49.74
C ASN A 57 24.66 -51.79 -49.89
N VAL A 58 25.15 -51.24 -51.02
CA VAL A 58 25.09 -49.80 -51.29
C VAL A 58 23.64 -49.33 -51.49
N THR A 59 22.80 -50.16 -52.12
CA THR A 59 21.38 -49.86 -52.30
C THR A 59 20.63 -49.88 -50.96
N ASP A 60 20.93 -50.84 -50.09
CA ASP A 60 20.38 -50.89 -48.72
C ASP A 60 20.80 -49.66 -47.90
N ASP A 61 22.07 -49.28 -47.95
CA ASP A 61 22.58 -48.05 -47.33
C ASP A 61 21.80 -46.81 -47.84
N MET A 62 21.57 -46.72 -49.16
CA MET A 62 20.79 -45.63 -49.77
C MET A 62 19.34 -45.61 -49.26
N PHE A 63 18.66 -46.76 -49.18
CA PHE A 63 17.28 -46.82 -48.68
C PHE A 63 17.19 -46.44 -47.19
N LYS A 64 18.14 -46.89 -46.37
CA LYS A 64 18.21 -46.52 -44.95
C LYS A 64 18.42 -45.03 -44.76
N LEU A 65 19.37 -44.44 -45.48
CA LEU A 65 19.61 -42.99 -45.47
C LEU A 65 18.39 -42.21 -45.97
N GLY A 66 17.68 -42.71 -46.97
CA GLY A 66 16.42 -42.13 -47.45
C GLY A 66 15.35 -42.07 -46.37
N SER A 67 15.15 -43.18 -45.65
CA SER A 67 14.19 -43.24 -44.53
C SER A 67 14.61 -42.34 -43.36
N GLU A 68 15.89 -42.23 -43.08
CA GLU A 68 16.39 -41.31 -42.04
C GLU A 68 16.19 -39.84 -42.45
N ASN A 69 16.44 -39.50 -43.71
CA ASN A 69 16.16 -38.16 -44.24
C ASN A 69 14.68 -37.80 -44.15
N GLU A 70 13.77 -38.73 -44.46
CA GLU A 70 12.33 -38.51 -44.32
C GLU A 70 11.94 -38.23 -42.86
N LYS A 71 12.46 -39.03 -41.91
CA LYS A 71 12.25 -38.79 -40.47
C LYS A 71 12.81 -37.45 -40.00
N LEU A 72 13.97 -37.05 -40.53
CA LEU A 72 14.56 -35.75 -40.24
C LEU A 72 13.69 -34.61 -40.80
N ALA A 73 13.16 -34.76 -42.01
CA ALA A 73 12.24 -33.80 -42.61
C ALA A 73 10.96 -33.65 -41.77
N ASP A 74 10.35 -34.75 -41.35
CA ASP A 74 9.17 -34.74 -40.47
C ASP A 74 9.45 -34.05 -39.13
N SER A 75 10.64 -34.31 -38.56
CA SER A 75 11.08 -33.68 -37.31
C SER A 75 11.27 -32.16 -37.47
N ILE A 76 11.87 -31.73 -38.59
CA ILE A 76 12.02 -30.31 -38.92
C ILE A 76 10.64 -29.66 -39.05
N GLU A 77 9.70 -30.26 -39.78
CA GLU A 77 8.34 -29.72 -39.92
C GLU A 77 7.63 -29.60 -38.56
N LEU A 78 7.80 -30.60 -37.69
CA LEU A 78 7.24 -30.55 -36.34
C LEU A 78 7.89 -29.44 -35.49
N MET A 79 9.21 -29.23 -35.62
CA MET A 79 9.91 -28.15 -34.93
C MET A 79 9.46 -26.79 -35.43
N GLU A 80 9.30 -26.60 -36.74
CA GLU A 80 8.79 -25.36 -37.34
C GLU A 80 7.38 -25.04 -36.84
N LYS A 81 6.49 -26.04 -36.76
CA LYS A 81 5.16 -25.89 -36.16
C LYS A 81 5.23 -25.47 -34.69
N LYS A 82 6.13 -26.07 -33.91
CA LYS A 82 6.34 -25.68 -32.50
C LYS A 82 6.86 -24.25 -32.37
N ILE A 83 7.84 -23.87 -33.18
CA ILE A 83 8.39 -22.50 -33.21
C ILE A 83 7.27 -21.51 -33.51
N ALA A 84 6.46 -21.75 -34.55
CA ALA A 84 5.32 -20.88 -34.89
C ALA A 84 4.33 -20.74 -33.72
N SER A 85 4.05 -21.84 -33.00
CA SER A 85 3.18 -21.80 -31.81
C SER A 85 3.79 -21.01 -30.66
N PHE A 86 5.10 -21.12 -30.42
CA PHE A 86 5.80 -20.38 -29.38
C PHE A 86 5.91 -18.89 -29.71
N GLU A 87 6.13 -18.53 -30.96
CA GLU A 87 6.09 -17.12 -31.41
C GLU A 87 4.72 -16.49 -31.19
N GLU A 88 3.63 -17.23 -31.38
CA GLU A 88 2.28 -16.75 -31.09
C GLU A 88 2.08 -16.49 -29.59
N VAL A 89 2.54 -17.40 -28.74
CA VAL A 89 2.50 -17.23 -27.28
C VAL A 89 3.36 -16.04 -26.85
N GLU A 90 4.55 -15.89 -27.41
CA GLU A 90 5.44 -14.76 -27.11
C GLU A 90 4.81 -13.42 -27.49
N ARG A 91 4.14 -13.34 -28.65
CA ARG A 91 3.38 -12.15 -29.05
C ARG A 91 2.27 -11.82 -28.06
N LYS A 92 1.48 -12.81 -27.65
CA LYS A 92 0.41 -12.63 -26.65
C LYS A 92 0.97 -12.12 -25.32
N LEU A 93 2.03 -12.76 -24.82
CA LEU A 93 2.65 -12.39 -23.55
C LEU A 93 3.23 -10.97 -23.58
N LYS A 94 3.85 -10.56 -24.69
CA LYS A 94 4.32 -9.17 -24.87
C LYS A 94 3.19 -8.15 -24.79
N SER A 95 2.05 -8.43 -25.44
CA SER A 95 0.87 -7.55 -25.37
C SER A 95 0.28 -7.48 -23.96
N GLU A 96 0.23 -8.59 -23.22
CA GLU A 96 -0.23 -8.60 -21.83
C GLU A 96 0.68 -7.78 -20.91
N ILE A 97 2.00 -7.91 -21.07
CA ILE A 97 2.99 -7.11 -20.32
C ILE A 97 2.80 -5.62 -20.61
N GLU A 98 2.63 -5.24 -21.87
CA GLU A 98 2.38 -3.85 -22.26
C GLU A 98 1.11 -3.28 -21.61
N ASN A 99 0.00 -4.04 -21.66
CA ASN A 99 -1.25 -3.65 -21.01
C ASN A 99 -1.11 -3.53 -19.49
N ALA A 100 -0.39 -4.44 -18.84
CA ALA A 100 -0.11 -4.39 -17.41
C ALA A 100 0.72 -3.16 -17.04
N ASN A 101 1.72 -2.80 -17.87
CA ASN A 101 2.53 -1.60 -17.67
C ASN A 101 1.70 -0.33 -17.79
N ILE A 102 0.85 -0.21 -18.82
CA ILE A 102 -0.07 0.93 -18.97
C ILE A 102 -0.96 1.07 -17.73
N ARG A 103 -1.55 -0.03 -17.25
CA ARG A 103 -2.40 -0.01 -16.05
C ARG A 103 -1.63 0.37 -14.79
N ASN A 104 -0.38 -0.08 -14.67
CA ASN A 104 0.49 0.32 -13.56
C ASN A 104 0.79 1.82 -13.59
N GLU A 105 1.06 2.40 -14.76
CA GLU A 105 1.25 3.85 -14.90
C GLU A 105 0.00 4.65 -14.52
N GLU A 106 -1.19 4.19 -14.93
CA GLU A 106 -2.46 4.80 -14.54
C GLU A 106 -2.69 4.73 -13.03
N LEU A 107 -2.41 3.59 -12.41
CA LEU A 107 -2.52 3.42 -10.96
C LEU A 107 -1.55 4.33 -10.20
N LEU A 108 -0.31 4.48 -10.69
CA LEU A 108 0.66 5.41 -10.10
C LEU A 108 0.16 6.85 -10.16
N LYS A 109 -0.35 7.30 -11.31
CA LYS A 109 -0.98 8.63 -11.44
C LYS A 109 -2.14 8.80 -10.46
N LYS A 110 -2.99 7.78 -10.31
CA LYS A 110 -4.12 7.83 -9.36
C LYS A 110 -3.65 7.91 -7.91
N ILE A 111 -2.62 7.17 -7.55
CA ILE A 111 -2.02 7.23 -6.21
C ILE A 111 -1.46 8.63 -5.95
N GLU A 112 -0.79 9.23 -6.94
CA GLU A 112 -0.26 10.58 -6.82
C GLU A 112 -1.35 11.64 -6.67
N GLU A 113 -2.43 11.56 -7.46
CA GLU A 113 -3.62 12.40 -7.29
C GLU A 113 -4.23 12.27 -5.89
N LEU A 114 -4.44 11.03 -5.41
CA LEU A 114 -5.00 10.78 -4.08
C LEU A 114 -4.08 11.28 -2.97
N LYS A 115 -2.77 11.14 -3.15
CA LYS A 115 -1.78 11.64 -2.19
C LYS A 115 -1.81 13.17 -2.14
N ASN A 116 -1.87 13.84 -3.28
CA ASN A 116 -1.94 15.29 -3.35
C ASN A 116 -3.25 15.83 -2.76
N ASN A 117 -4.38 15.19 -3.05
CA ASN A 117 -5.68 15.58 -2.49
C ASN A 117 -5.78 15.34 -0.97
N ASN A 118 -5.13 14.31 -0.44
CA ASN A 118 -5.17 14.01 1.00
C ASN A 118 -4.10 14.75 1.84
N SER A 119 -3.06 15.36 1.26
CA SER A 119 -1.82 15.69 2.01
C SER A 119 -1.45 17.17 2.20
N SER A 120 -2.36 18.14 2.18
CA SER A 120 -1.99 19.47 2.72
C SER A 120 -3.11 20.32 3.26
N ASP A 121 -4.10 20.64 2.45
CA ASP A 121 -4.94 21.79 2.77
C ASP A 121 -6.01 21.43 3.80
N GLU A 122 -6.79 20.36 3.58
CA GLU A 122 -7.83 19.95 4.55
C GLU A 122 -7.26 19.50 5.89
N ILE A 123 -6.16 18.73 5.90
CA ILE A 123 -5.55 18.27 7.15
C ILE A 123 -4.94 19.44 7.92
N SER A 124 -4.33 20.43 7.25
CA SER A 124 -3.77 21.60 7.95
C SER A 124 -4.88 22.50 8.51
N VAL A 125 -5.96 22.71 7.74
CA VAL A 125 -7.13 23.49 8.17
C VAL A 125 -7.82 22.83 9.36
N LEU A 126 -8.07 21.51 9.30
CA LEU A 126 -8.66 20.76 10.41
C LEU A 126 -7.77 20.78 11.65
N LYS A 127 -6.44 20.65 11.51
CA LYS A 127 -5.50 20.78 12.63
C LYS A 127 -5.53 22.17 13.26
N SER A 128 -5.59 23.22 12.45
CA SER A 128 -5.72 24.61 12.93
C SER A 128 -7.02 24.82 13.70
N GLN A 129 -8.15 24.33 13.16
CA GLN A 129 -9.46 24.38 13.83
C GLN A 129 -9.46 23.62 15.16
N ILE A 130 -8.88 22.42 15.20
CA ILE A 130 -8.74 21.62 16.44
C ILE A 130 -7.95 22.40 17.49
N ASN A 131 -6.83 23.02 17.10
CA ASN A 131 -6.02 23.81 18.04
C ASN A 131 -6.79 25.02 18.59
N ASN A 132 -7.56 25.71 17.75
CA ASN A 132 -8.39 26.83 18.20
C ASN A 132 -9.45 26.38 19.21
N LEU A 133 -10.18 25.29 18.92
CA LEU A 133 -11.18 24.73 19.82
C LEU A 133 -10.59 24.24 21.15
N ILE A 134 -9.36 23.72 21.14
CA ILE A 134 -8.64 23.34 22.37
C ILE A 134 -8.36 24.57 23.22
N ASN A 135 -7.88 25.67 22.61
CA ASN A 135 -7.58 26.91 23.32
C ASN A 135 -8.85 27.55 23.90
N GLU A 136 -9.94 27.59 23.14
CA GLU A 136 -11.24 28.08 23.63
C GLU A 136 -11.75 27.23 24.79
N ASN A 137 -11.68 25.90 24.70
CA ASN A 137 -12.08 25.02 25.81
C ASN A 137 -11.23 25.23 27.07
N LEU A 138 -9.92 25.48 26.91
CA LEU A 138 -9.05 25.80 28.05
C LEU A 138 -9.47 27.11 28.72
N GLN A 139 -9.74 28.16 27.94
CA GLN A 139 -10.23 29.43 28.48
C GLN A 139 -11.56 29.29 29.22
N VAL A 140 -12.55 28.64 28.59
CA VAL A 140 -13.87 28.40 29.20
C VAL A 140 -13.74 27.59 30.50
N LYS A 141 -12.84 26.62 30.55
CA LYS A 141 -12.57 25.83 31.75
C LYS A 141 -11.96 26.66 32.88
N GLU A 142 -11.03 27.57 32.56
CA GLU A 142 -10.46 28.48 33.53
C GLU A 142 -11.49 29.48 34.07
N GLU A 143 -12.31 30.06 33.19
CA GLU A 143 -13.40 30.97 33.57
C GLU A 143 -14.43 30.27 34.45
N SER A 144 -14.86 29.06 34.09
CA SER A 144 -15.78 28.25 34.89
C SER A 144 -15.23 28.00 36.31
N LYS A 145 -13.92 27.73 36.42
CA LYS A 145 -13.26 27.56 37.72
C LYS A 145 -13.26 28.86 38.53
N ARG A 146 -13.02 30.02 37.91
CA ARG A 146 -13.10 31.34 38.57
C ARG A 146 -14.52 31.65 39.04
N HIS A 147 -15.53 31.37 38.21
CA HIS A 147 -16.93 31.57 38.56
C HIS A 147 -17.33 30.71 39.76
N LEU A 148 -16.91 29.44 39.82
CA LEU A 148 -17.17 28.56 40.96
C LEU A 148 -16.54 29.10 42.26
N GLN A 149 -15.28 29.56 42.19
CA GLN A 149 -14.60 30.17 43.35
C GLN A 149 -15.30 31.44 43.83
N ASN A 150 -15.75 32.28 42.90
CA ASN A 150 -16.49 33.50 43.22
C ASN A 150 -17.86 33.17 43.84
N GLU A 151 -18.56 32.16 43.33
CA GLU A 151 -19.83 31.69 43.89
C GLU A 151 -19.67 31.26 45.36
N ASP A 152 -18.62 30.49 45.68
CA ASP A 152 -18.32 30.09 47.05
C ASP A 152 -17.99 31.29 47.95
N LYS A 153 -17.25 32.28 47.43
CA LYS A 153 -16.95 33.53 48.14
C LYS A 153 -18.23 34.31 48.45
N TYR A 154 -19.08 34.55 47.44
CA TYR A 154 -20.34 35.26 47.61
C TYR A 154 -21.31 34.53 48.54
N LYS A 155 -21.31 33.18 48.55
CA LYS A 155 -22.09 32.39 49.52
C LYS A 155 -21.62 32.64 50.96
N LYS A 156 -20.31 32.73 51.21
CA LYS A 156 -19.77 33.04 52.54
C LYS A 156 -20.11 34.46 52.97
N GLU A 157 -19.87 35.45 52.11
CA GLU A 157 -20.20 36.85 52.37
C GLU A 157 -21.70 37.03 52.65
N ASN A 158 -22.57 36.37 51.87
CA ASN A 158 -24.02 36.41 52.11
C ASN A 158 -24.41 35.80 53.46
N LYS A 159 -23.76 34.73 53.91
CA LYS A 159 -24.00 34.16 55.24
C LYS A 159 -23.58 35.13 56.35
N GLU A 160 -22.42 35.76 56.20
CA GLU A 160 -21.93 36.77 57.15
C GLU A 160 -22.84 38.00 57.21
N LEU A 161 -23.25 38.53 56.06
CA LEU A 161 -24.20 39.65 55.98
C LEU A 161 -25.52 39.29 56.65
N ARG A 162 -26.06 38.08 56.46
CA ARG A 162 -27.26 37.61 57.17
C ARG A 162 -27.06 37.60 58.68
N PHE A 163 -25.91 37.12 59.17
CA PHE A 163 -25.58 37.12 60.60
C PHE A 163 -25.45 38.55 61.15
N ASN A 164 -24.79 39.44 60.42
CA ASN A 164 -24.62 40.84 60.80
C ASN A 164 -25.95 41.59 60.85
N ILE A 165 -26.83 41.37 59.86
CA ILE A 165 -28.19 41.93 59.85
C ILE A 165 -28.96 41.47 61.09
N HIS A 166 -28.90 40.17 61.43
CA HIS A 166 -29.57 39.65 62.61
C HIS A 166 -29.03 40.27 63.90
N THR A 167 -27.71 40.40 64.00
CA THR A 167 -27.04 41.02 65.15
C THR A 167 -27.41 42.50 65.31
N LEU A 168 -27.40 43.26 64.21
CA LEU A 168 -27.80 44.67 64.22
C LEU A 168 -29.28 44.82 64.58
N LYS A 169 -30.15 43.92 64.11
CA LYS A 169 -31.57 43.91 64.46
C LYS A 169 -31.78 43.76 65.97
N TYR A 170 -31.06 42.86 66.64
CA TYR A 170 -31.14 42.75 68.10
C TYR A 170 -30.60 43.98 68.83
N LYS A 171 -29.50 44.57 68.37
CA LYS A 171 -28.96 45.80 68.95
C LYS A 171 -29.95 46.96 68.84
N ILE A 172 -30.64 47.09 67.71
CA ILE A 172 -31.68 48.11 67.52
C ILE A 172 -32.83 47.89 68.52
N ILE A 173 -33.32 46.65 68.64
CA ILE A 173 -34.40 46.32 69.61
C ILE A 173 -33.99 46.67 71.05
N ASP A 174 -32.76 46.33 71.46
CA ASP A 174 -32.25 46.67 72.80
C ASP A 174 -32.20 48.18 73.03
N LEU A 175 -31.72 48.94 72.04
CA LEU A 175 -31.69 50.41 72.09
C LEU A 175 -33.08 51.03 72.09
N GLU A 176 -34.02 50.50 71.30
CA GLU A 176 -35.43 50.90 71.28
C GLU A 176 -36.08 50.70 72.65
N ASN A 177 -35.86 49.55 73.29
CA ASN A 177 -36.35 49.27 74.64
C ASN A 177 -35.77 50.24 75.68
N LYS A 178 -34.45 50.46 75.67
CA LYS A 178 -33.79 51.43 76.57
C LYS A 178 -34.29 52.85 76.34
N PHE A 179 -34.53 53.24 75.09
CA PHE A 179 -35.07 54.55 74.75
C PHE A 179 -36.50 54.71 75.28
N LEU A 180 -37.34 53.67 75.15
CA LEU A 180 -38.70 53.65 75.69
C LEU A 180 -38.69 53.77 77.22
N GLU A 181 -37.81 53.02 77.91
CA GLU A 181 -37.61 53.13 79.35
C GLU A 181 -37.22 54.56 79.75
N ASN A 182 -36.25 55.14 79.05
CA ASN A 182 -35.82 56.53 79.28
C ASN A 182 -36.96 57.54 79.05
N GLN A 183 -37.81 57.33 78.04
CA GLN A 183 -39.00 58.18 77.83
C GLN A 183 -40.01 58.04 78.98
N ILE A 184 -40.23 56.82 79.49
CA ILE A 184 -41.08 56.57 80.66
C ILE A 184 -40.51 57.27 81.89
N HIS A 185 -39.20 57.16 82.13
CA HIS A 185 -38.53 57.86 83.24
C HIS A 185 -38.66 59.38 83.11
N LEU A 186 -38.46 59.93 81.91
CA LEU A 186 -38.64 61.36 81.65
C LEU A 186 -40.08 61.81 81.90
N ALA A 187 -41.08 61.02 81.48
CA ALA A 187 -42.48 61.32 81.74
C ALA A 187 -42.81 61.30 83.25
N LYS A 188 -42.26 60.33 84.00
CA LYS A 188 -42.38 60.27 85.47
C LYS A 188 -41.73 61.49 86.14
N ALA A 189 -40.49 61.83 85.78
CA ALA A 189 -39.78 62.99 86.32
C ALA A 189 -40.51 64.30 85.99
N LYS A 190 -41.03 64.46 84.77
CA LYS A 190 -41.87 65.62 84.39
C LYS A 190 -43.13 65.70 85.26
N LYS A 191 -43.78 64.56 85.56
CA LYS A 191 -44.94 64.50 86.45
C LYS A 191 -44.59 64.89 87.89
N GLU A 192 -43.48 64.40 88.43
CA GLU A 192 -42.98 64.77 89.76
C GLU A 192 -42.63 66.25 89.86
N VAL A 193 -42.00 66.84 88.83
CA VAL A 193 -41.72 68.29 88.77
C VAL A 193 -43.02 69.10 88.76
N VAL A 194 -44.05 68.65 88.02
CA VAL A 194 -45.38 69.29 88.03
C VAL A 194 -46.05 69.17 89.41
N GLU A 195 -45.92 68.03 90.09
CA GLU A 195 -46.41 67.85 91.47
C GLU A 195 -45.68 68.74 92.48
N VAL A 196 -44.35 68.89 92.37
CA VAL A 196 -43.54 69.78 93.22
C VAL A 196 -43.85 71.26 92.96
N LEU A 197 -44.04 71.67 91.70
CA LEU A 197 -44.45 73.02 91.34
C LEU A 197 -45.83 73.36 91.92
N ASN A 198 -46.78 72.43 91.85
CA ASN A 198 -48.12 72.60 92.43
C ASN A 198 -48.12 72.62 93.96
N ASN A 199 -47.17 71.94 94.62
CA ASN A 199 -47.02 71.98 96.07
C ASN A 199 -46.32 73.26 96.56
N ASN A 200 -45.37 73.83 95.81
CA ASN A 200 -44.72 75.11 96.14
C ASN A 200 -45.64 76.33 95.96
N THR A 201 -46.67 76.26 95.12
CA THR A 201 -47.71 77.29 95.04
C THR A 201 -48.65 77.31 96.26
N LYS A 202 -48.78 76.19 97.00
CA LYS A 202 -49.61 76.13 98.22
C LYS A 202 -48.89 76.67 99.46
N THR A 203 -47.56 76.68 99.51
CA THR A 203 -46.78 77.15 100.66
C THR A 203 -46.43 78.64 100.63
N LYS A 204 -46.44 79.31 99.46
CA LYS A 204 -46.31 80.79 99.40
C LYS A 204 -47.58 81.56 99.78
N HIS A 205 -48.69 80.88 100.08
CA HIS A 205 -49.89 81.48 100.70
C HIS A 205 -49.86 81.49 102.24
N LYS A 206 -48.71 81.24 102.88
CA LYS A 206 -48.52 81.39 104.33
C LYS A 206 -47.21 82.12 104.65
N LYS A 207 -47.19 83.44 104.44
CA LYS A 207 -46.51 84.43 105.30
C LYS A 207 -46.89 85.84 104.85
#